data_AF-A0A2X1D5H7-F1
#
_entry.id   AF-A0A2X1D5H7-F1
#
_cell.length_a   1.000
_cell.length_b   1.000
_cell.length_c   1.000
_cell.angle_alpha   90.00
_cell.angle_beta   90.00
_cell.angle_gamma   90.00
#
_symmetry.space_group_name_H-M   'P 1'
#
loop_
_entity.id
_entity.type
_entity.pdbx_description
1 polymer ?
#
loop_
_entity_poly.entity_id
_entity_poly.type
_entity_poly.pdbx_seq_one_letter_code
_entity_poly.pdbx_strand_id
1 'polypeptide(L)'
;MNTGKEGETGMDLVERYLKAVAAQLPKDNRDDIVAELRDEIMGRLEALEARLGRVPTDDEVEALLREVGHPLSVAARYRPGPHALIGPELYPWWMFGLKVGLTVMAAVTLIGLAVRVLVGDVYVGQAIGQGISSLISGAITVVGLLTAVGFVLERQSCRPDFIAKWRVKDLGVFELGGDFDAERWTTQRIAKGEWFTKGAEGASKSGQAVRKSAEMSPVARAVASAIGWTVVLLWWTGLLQTRPVSPDELFGVVDGVNYGRILTDMTSVAYWPVALFAACRIGFDLMRAASGGNVRLTALGDLAFGIAAAWGLLWIWFWSALSPLIWVGSVTDFVDRIRVLIGRSGEDVGGVATILMVVVVWAFAAEVVRVIRAAARLVVGR
;
A
#
# COMPACT_ATOMS: atom_id res chain seq x y z
N MET A 1 -34.66 22.12 53.59
CA MET A 1 -35.27 22.28 52.26
C MET A 1 -34.77 21.14 51.39
N ASN A 2 -35.56 20.06 51.33
CA ASN A 2 -35.31 18.94 50.44
C ASN A 2 -35.98 19.31 49.10
N THR A 3 -35.21 19.82 48.15
CA THR A 3 -35.68 20.06 46.78
C THR A 3 -36.00 18.71 46.17
N GLY A 4 -37.28 18.35 46.12
CA GLY A 4 -37.76 17.18 45.40
C GLY A 4 -37.24 17.25 43.97
N LYS A 5 -36.34 16.33 43.62
CA LYS A 5 -36.26 15.87 42.25
C LYS A 5 -37.59 15.20 41.97
N GLU A 6 -38.44 15.85 41.17
CA GLU A 6 -39.61 15.21 40.56
C GLU A 6 -39.14 13.86 40.02
N GLY A 7 -39.75 12.78 40.51
CA GLY A 7 -39.35 11.43 40.15
C GLY A 7 -39.37 11.27 38.64
N GLU A 8 -38.24 10.87 38.06
CA GLU A 8 -38.19 10.41 36.68
C GLU A 8 -39.04 9.16 36.59
N THR A 9 -40.34 9.31 36.32
CA THR A 9 -41.22 8.15 36.15
C THR A 9 -40.59 7.17 35.17
N GLY A 10 -40.57 5.87 35.46
CA GLY A 10 -39.99 4.85 34.57
C GLY A 10 -40.34 4.97 33.07
N MET A 11 -41.51 5.53 32.74
CA MET A 11 -41.90 5.88 31.37
C MET A 11 -41.00 6.95 30.70
N ASP A 12 -40.50 7.93 31.44
CA ASP A 12 -39.53 8.92 30.96
C ASP A 12 -38.19 8.27 30.63
N LEU A 13 -37.75 7.29 31.42
CA LEU A 13 -36.55 6.51 31.14
C LEU A 13 -36.68 5.71 29.84
N VAL A 14 -37.84 5.07 29.63
CA VAL A 14 -38.15 4.35 28.38
C VAL A 14 -38.16 5.32 27.19
N GLU A 15 -38.82 6.47 27.29
CA GLU A 15 -38.87 7.45 26.19
C GLU A 15 -37.49 8.00 25.85
N ARG A 16 -36.68 8.29 26.86
CA ARG A 16 -35.29 8.74 26.69
C ARG A 16 -34.43 7.65 26.05
N TYR A 17 -34.61 6.39 26.45
CA TYR A 17 -33.92 5.25 25.86
C TYR A 17 -34.28 5.08 24.38
N LEU A 18 -35.57 5.08 24.04
CA LEU A 18 -36.05 4.97 22.67
C LEU A 18 -35.56 6.14 21.80
N LYS A 19 -35.55 7.36 22.34
CA LYS A 19 -34.99 8.53 21.64
C LYS A 19 -33.50 8.38 21.37
N ALA A 20 -32.73 7.82 22.31
CA ALA A 20 -31.31 7.55 22.12
C ALA A 20 -31.06 6.47 21.04
N VAL A 21 -31.89 5.43 20.98
CA VAL A 21 -31.86 4.41 19.90
C VAL A 21 -32.23 5.05 18.56
N ALA A 22 -33.34 5.79 18.50
CA ALA A 22 -33.85 6.46 17.30
C ALA A 22 -32.81 7.40 16.66
N ALA A 23 -32.02 8.10 17.48
CA ALA A 23 -30.96 8.99 17.01
C ALA A 23 -29.89 8.29 16.15
N GLN A 24 -29.73 6.97 16.31
CA GLN A 24 -28.69 6.17 15.65
C GLN A 24 -29.22 5.39 14.43
N LEU A 25 -30.53 5.36 14.23
CA LEU A 25 -31.18 4.60 13.14
C LEU A 25 -31.25 5.39 11.82
N PRO A 26 -31.18 4.71 10.66
CA PRO A 26 -31.50 5.30 9.35
C PRO A 26 -32.90 5.90 9.35
N LYS A 27 -33.10 7.01 8.63
CA LYS A 27 -34.39 7.73 8.64
C LYS A 27 -35.54 6.90 8.08
N ASP A 28 -35.27 6.06 7.09
CA ASP A 28 -36.30 5.40 6.27
C ASP A 28 -37.16 4.40 7.06
N ASN A 29 -36.59 3.74 8.08
CA ASN A 29 -37.28 2.71 8.89
C ASN A 29 -37.29 3.05 10.40
N ARG A 30 -36.88 4.26 10.77
CA ARG A 30 -36.66 4.64 12.17
C ARG A 30 -37.91 4.47 13.01
N ASP A 31 -39.03 5.00 12.52
CA ASP A 31 -40.26 5.09 13.31
C ASP A 31 -40.87 3.70 13.52
N ASP A 32 -40.83 2.85 12.49
CA ASP A 32 -41.26 1.44 12.57
C ASP A 32 -40.45 0.64 13.59
N ILE A 33 -39.10 0.75 13.53
CA ILE A 33 -38.21 0.05 14.48
C ILE A 33 -38.42 0.56 15.91
N VAL A 34 -38.62 1.87 16.08
CA VAL A 34 -38.86 2.46 17.40
C VAL A 34 -40.21 2.02 17.96
N ALA A 35 -41.24 1.90 17.12
CA ALA A 35 -42.54 1.39 17.54
C ALA A 35 -42.45 -0.09 17.97
N GLU A 36 -41.79 -0.94 17.17
CA GLU A 36 -41.58 -2.35 17.52
C GLU A 36 -40.79 -2.51 18.82
N LEU A 37 -39.70 -1.76 18.99
CA LEU A 37 -38.89 -1.79 20.21
C LEU A 37 -39.66 -1.26 21.43
N ARG A 38 -40.51 -0.25 21.24
CA ARG A 38 -41.40 0.25 22.30
C ARG A 38 -42.35 -0.84 22.75
N ASP A 39 -43.01 -1.52 21.82
CA ASP A 39 -43.96 -2.59 22.13
C ASP A 39 -43.27 -3.75 22.86
N GLU A 40 -42.05 -4.12 22.45
CA GLU A 40 -41.24 -5.14 23.13
C GLU A 40 -40.90 -4.72 24.58
N ILE A 41 -40.45 -3.49 24.78
CA ILE A 41 -40.08 -2.99 26.13
C ILE A 41 -41.32 -2.89 27.02
N MET A 42 -42.44 -2.39 26.49
CA MET A 42 -43.70 -2.30 27.24
C MET A 42 -44.20 -3.69 27.65
N GLY A 43 -44.16 -4.68 26.76
CA GLY A 43 -44.53 -6.05 27.10
C GLY A 43 -43.65 -6.67 28.19
N ARG A 44 -42.34 -6.37 28.20
CA ARG A 44 -41.45 -6.80 29.29
C ARG A 44 -41.76 -6.09 30.61
N LEU A 45 -42.13 -4.81 30.55
CA LEU A 45 -42.52 -4.02 31.72
C LEU A 45 -43.82 -4.54 32.34
N GLU A 46 -44.82 -4.85 31.51
CA GLU A 46 -46.09 -5.46 31.95
C GLU A 46 -45.86 -6.84 32.61
N ALA A 47 -44.96 -7.66 32.05
CA ALA A 47 -44.59 -8.93 32.65
C ALA A 47 -43.88 -8.76 34.01
N LEU A 48 -43.05 -7.72 34.13
CA LEU A 48 -42.38 -7.35 35.39
C LEU A 48 -43.40 -6.88 36.44
N GLU A 49 -44.36 -6.04 36.05
CA GLU A 49 -45.47 -5.58 36.89
C GLU A 49 -46.33 -6.74 37.39
N ALA A 50 -46.72 -7.66 36.51
CA ALA A 50 -47.51 -8.83 36.87
C ALA A 50 -46.77 -9.73 37.88
N ARG A 51 -45.43 -9.84 37.75
CA ARG A 51 -44.59 -10.59 38.68
C ARG A 51 -44.44 -9.91 40.04
N LEU A 52 -44.35 -8.59 40.07
CA LEU A 52 -44.17 -7.80 41.30
C LEU A 52 -45.49 -7.50 42.02
N GLY A 53 -46.61 -7.51 41.31
CA GLY A 53 -47.92 -7.10 41.82
C GLY A 53 -48.03 -5.58 42.09
N ARG A 54 -47.08 -4.80 41.58
CA ARG A 54 -47.01 -3.33 41.69
C ARG A 54 -46.28 -2.74 40.48
N VAL A 55 -46.40 -1.43 40.31
CA VAL A 55 -45.60 -0.67 39.33
C VAL A 55 -44.11 -0.81 39.67
N PRO A 56 -43.21 -1.00 38.70
CA PRO A 56 -41.78 -1.18 38.94
C PRO A 56 -41.17 0.16 39.34
N THR A 57 -40.14 0.13 40.19
CA THR A 57 -39.40 1.35 40.53
C THR A 57 -38.50 1.75 39.38
N ASP A 58 -38.04 3.01 39.36
CA ASP A 58 -37.16 3.52 38.31
C ASP A 58 -35.86 2.69 38.18
N ASP A 59 -35.32 2.20 39.30
CA ASP A 59 -34.16 1.28 39.32
C ASP A 59 -34.45 -0.07 38.65
N GLU A 60 -35.67 -0.61 38.81
CA GLU A 60 -36.10 -1.86 38.19
C GLU A 60 -36.33 -1.68 36.67
N VAL A 61 -36.87 -0.51 36.27
CA VAL A 61 -36.98 -0.13 34.85
C VAL A 61 -35.61 0.07 34.23
N GLU A 62 -34.68 0.73 34.93
CA GLU A 62 -33.31 0.89 34.45
C GLU A 62 -32.61 -0.46 34.30
N ALA A 63 -32.77 -1.38 35.27
CA ALA A 63 -32.23 -2.73 35.17
C ALA A 63 -32.78 -3.48 33.95
N LEU A 64 -34.09 -3.39 33.68
CA LEU A 64 -34.71 -3.97 32.50
C LEU A 64 -34.16 -3.36 31.20
N LEU A 65 -34.00 -2.03 31.12
CA LEU A 65 -33.42 -1.37 29.96
C LEU A 65 -31.95 -1.75 29.75
N ARG A 66 -31.19 -2.00 30.82
CA ARG A 66 -29.82 -2.53 30.74
C ARG A 66 -29.79 -3.95 30.18
N GLU A 67 -30.79 -4.79 30.49
CA GLU A 67 -30.93 -6.12 29.90
C GLU A 67 -31.28 -6.07 28.40
N VAL A 68 -32.07 -5.08 27.98
CA VAL A 68 -32.33 -4.82 26.54
C VAL A 68 -31.03 -4.45 25.83
N GLY A 69 -30.17 -3.64 26.48
CA GLY A 69 -28.80 -3.38 26.09
C GLY A 69 -28.51 -1.91 25.82
N HIS A 70 -27.23 -1.56 25.59
CA HIS A 70 -26.84 -0.18 25.32
C HIS A 70 -27.49 0.35 24.01
N PRO A 71 -28.03 1.59 23.97
CA PRO A 71 -28.74 2.12 22.79
C PRO A 71 -27.96 2.01 21.47
N LEU A 72 -26.64 2.26 21.50
CA LEU A 72 -25.77 2.07 20.33
C LEU A 72 -25.74 0.62 19.83
N SER A 73 -25.68 -0.34 20.75
CA SER A 73 -25.62 -1.77 20.43
C SER A 73 -26.95 -2.29 19.90
N VAL A 74 -28.07 -1.80 20.44
CA VAL A 74 -29.41 -2.14 19.97
C VAL A 74 -29.66 -1.54 18.59
N ALA A 75 -29.38 -0.26 18.39
CA ALA A 75 -29.51 0.39 17.08
C ALA A 75 -28.61 -0.25 16.01
N ALA A 76 -27.42 -0.73 16.39
CA ALA A 76 -26.53 -1.44 15.49
C ALA A 76 -27.15 -2.72 14.91
N ARG A 77 -28.10 -3.39 15.58
CA ARG A 77 -28.74 -4.61 15.04
C ARG A 77 -29.64 -4.33 13.83
N TYR A 78 -30.14 -3.10 13.73
CA TYR A 78 -31.09 -2.69 12.70
C TYR A 78 -30.44 -1.89 11.56
N ARG A 79 -29.13 -1.64 11.61
CA ARG A 79 -28.44 -0.88 10.56
C ARG A 79 -28.26 -1.79 9.31
N PRO A 80 -28.65 -1.32 8.11
CA PRO A 80 -28.38 -2.07 6.89
C PRO A 80 -26.90 -1.96 6.49
N GLY A 81 -26.30 -3.09 6.09
CA GLY A 81 -24.95 -3.16 5.53
C GLY A 81 -23.85 -3.63 6.52
N PRO A 82 -22.56 -3.49 6.14
CA PRO A 82 -21.44 -3.92 6.96
C PRO A 82 -21.33 -3.09 8.25
N HIS A 83 -21.32 -3.76 9.40
CA HIS A 83 -21.19 -3.13 10.72
C HIS A 83 -19.73 -2.86 11.12
N ALA A 84 -18.78 -3.47 10.41
CA ALA A 84 -17.36 -3.34 10.65
C ALA A 84 -16.70 -2.49 9.55
N LEU A 85 -15.61 -1.81 9.91
CA LEU A 85 -14.76 -1.09 8.95
C LEU A 85 -14.14 -2.04 7.93
N ILE A 86 -13.79 -3.24 8.38
CA ILE A 86 -13.32 -4.38 7.59
C ILE A 86 -14.00 -5.62 8.16
N GLY A 87 -14.80 -6.31 7.36
CA GLY A 87 -15.56 -7.47 7.80
C GLY A 87 -14.67 -8.68 8.07
N PRO A 88 -15.19 -9.72 8.77
CA PRO A 88 -14.44 -10.92 9.12
C PRO A 88 -13.89 -11.67 7.91
N GLU A 89 -14.51 -11.53 6.73
CA GLU A 89 -14.04 -12.14 5.49
C GLU A 89 -12.83 -11.40 4.87
N LEU A 90 -12.82 -10.06 4.91
CA LEU A 90 -11.72 -9.24 4.38
C LEU A 90 -10.57 -9.09 5.38
N TYR A 91 -10.82 -9.29 6.67
CA TYR A 91 -9.84 -9.07 7.72
C TYR A 91 -8.53 -9.88 7.54
N PRO A 92 -8.55 -11.19 7.20
CA PRO A 92 -7.32 -11.95 6.95
C PRO A 92 -6.50 -11.39 5.78
N TRP A 93 -7.15 -10.90 4.73
CA TRP A 93 -6.50 -10.32 3.55
C TRP A 93 -5.88 -8.96 3.87
N TRP A 94 -6.61 -8.12 4.60
CA TRP A 94 -6.08 -6.85 5.09
C TRP A 94 -4.85 -7.07 5.98
N MET A 95 -4.92 -8.04 6.90
CA MET A 95 -3.80 -8.39 7.78
C MET A 95 -2.57 -8.89 7.00
N PHE A 96 -2.79 -9.75 6.00
CA PHE A 96 -1.72 -10.20 5.11
C PHE A 96 -1.09 -9.03 4.36
N GLY A 97 -1.91 -8.17 3.75
CA GLY A 97 -1.46 -6.98 3.04
C GLY A 97 -0.68 -6.03 3.95
N LEU A 98 -1.11 -5.88 5.20
CA LEU A 98 -0.45 -5.05 6.20
C LEU A 98 0.93 -5.61 6.56
N LYS A 99 1.02 -6.90 6.89
CA LYS A 99 2.30 -7.57 7.19
C LYS A 99 3.28 -7.41 6.03
N VAL A 100 2.86 -7.74 4.81
CA VAL A 100 3.71 -7.63 3.61
C VAL A 100 4.11 -6.18 3.33
N GLY A 101 3.16 -5.26 3.38
CA GLY A 101 3.40 -3.83 3.14
C GLY A 101 4.42 -3.24 4.10
N LEU A 102 4.29 -3.53 5.40
CA LEU A 102 5.23 -3.08 6.42
C LEU A 102 6.61 -3.71 6.25
N THR A 103 6.71 -5.00 5.92
CA THR A 103 7.99 -5.67 5.67
C THR A 103 8.72 -5.07 4.47
N VAL A 104 8.02 -4.88 3.35
CA VAL A 104 8.61 -4.30 2.14
C VAL A 104 9.06 -2.87 2.40
N MET A 105 8.21 -2.07 3.06
CA MET A 105 8.56 -0.70 3.46
C MET A 105 9.80 -0.66 4.36
N ALA A 106 9.89 -1.56 5.34
CA ALA A 106 11.04 -1.66 6.22
C ALA A 106 12.31 -2.02 5.45
N ALA A 107 12.23 -3.02 4.56
CA ALA A 107 13.36 -3.41 3.72
C ALA A 107 13.84 -2.25 2.83
N VAL A 108 12.93 -1.54 2.16
CA VAL A 108 13.26 -0.39 1.30
C VAL A 108 13.90 0.73 2.12
N THR A 109 13.32 1.06 3.27
CA THR A 109 13.84 2.11 4.16
C THR A 109 15.24 1.78 4.67
N LEU A 110 15.46 0.53 5.12
CA LEU A 110 16.75 0.06 5.61
C LEU A 110 17.82 0.05 4.51
N ILE A 111 17.48 -0.42 3.31
CA ILE A 111 18.40 -0.38 2.16
C ILE A 111 18.76 1.07 1.82
N GLY A 112 17.76 1.97 1.77
CA GLY A 112 17.99 3.39 1.48
C GLY A 112 18.92 4.04 2.51
N LEU A 113 18.73 3.77 3.80
CA LEU A 113 19.59 4.25 4.87
C LEU A 113 21.00 3.67 4.79
N ALA A 114 21.13 2.38 4.52
CA ALA A 114 22.43 1.72 4.36
C ALA A 114 23.24 2.36 3.24
N VAL A 115 22.62 2.65 2.09
CA VAL A 115 23.26 3.36 0.98
C VAL A 115 23.73 4.76 1.42
N ARG A 116 22.89 5.54 2.11
CA ARG A 116 23.27 6.89 2.58
C ARG A 116 24.45 6.88 3.55
N VAL A 117 24.47 5.93 4.47
CA VAL A 117 25.60 5.74 5.40
C VAL A 117 26.88 5.34 4.65
N LEU A 118 26.77 4.43 3.67
CA LEU A 118 27.92 3.95 2.88
C LEU A 118 28.54 5.03 1.98
N VAL A 119 27.73 5.95 1.47
CA VAL A 119 28.19 7.05 0.60
C VAL A 119 28.68 8.26 1.41
N GLY A 120 28.59 8.22 2.75
CA GLY A 120 29.09 9.26 3.65
C GLY A 120 28.16 10.47 3.79
N ASP A 121 26.91 10.34 3.34
CA ASP A 121 25.90 11.41 3.32
C ASP A 121 25.37 11.73 4.73
N VAL A 122 25.24 10.72 5.60
CA VAL A 122 24.66 10.87 6.94
C VAL A 122 25.43 10.05 7.98
N TYR A 123 25.70 10.64 9.15
CA TYR A 123 26.27 9.91 10.30
C TYR A 123 25.29 8.83 10.80
N VAL A 124 25.81 7.69 11.27
CA VAL A 124 25.04 6.53 11.72
C VAL A 124 23.93 6.90 12.72
N GLY A 125 24.21 7.79 13.68
CA GLY A 125 23.23 8.24 14.68
C GLY A 125 22.05 9.02 14.08
N GLN A 126 22.30 9.85 13.07
CA GLN A 126 21.25 10.58 12.35
C GLN A 126 20.45 9.65 11.43
N ALA A 127 21.11 8.68 10.80
CA ALA A 127 20.46 7.67 9.95
C ALA A 127 19.45 6.82 10.77
N ILE A 128 19.80 6.44 12.01
CA ILE A 128 18.89 5.72 12.91
C ILE A 128 17.65 6.55 13.22
N GLY A 129 17.83 7.83 13.60
CA GLY A 129 16.71 8.72 13.92
C GLY A 129 15.78 8.95 12.73
N GLN A 130 16.35 9.19 11.54
CA GLN A 130 15.58 9.35 10.30
C GLN A 130 14.87 8.05 9.90
N GLY A 131 15.51 6.90 10.09
CA GLY A 131 14.90 5.61 9.80
C GLY A 131 13.69 5.33 10.67
N ILE A 132 13.80 5.54 11.98
CA ILE A 132 12.67 5.36 12.91
C ILE A 132 11.50 6.28 12.53
N SER A 133 11.77 7.57 12.28
CA SER A 133 10.73 8.52 11.89
C SER A 133 10.06 8.15 10.57
N SER A 134 10.84 7.68 9.59
CA SER A 134 10.34 7.25 8.27
C SER A 134 9.50 5.98 8.38
N LEU A 135 9.93 5.02 9.20
CA LEU A 135 9.19 3.77 9.43
C LEU A 135 7.86 4.02 10.13
N ILE A 136 7.81 4.89 11.15
CA ILE A 136 6.57 5.22 11.85
C ILE A 136 5.59 5.92 10.90
N SER A 137 6.06 6.95 10.19
CA SER A 137 5.21 7.74 9.28
C SER A 137 4.71 6.88 8.11
N GLY A 138 5.59 6.05 7.56
CA GLY A 138 5.24 5.08 6.53
C GLY A 138 4.25 4.04 7.02
N ALA A 139 4.42 3.51 8.23
CA ALA A 139 3.51 2.53 8.82
C ALA A 139 2.10 3.08 8.97
N ILE A 140 1.95 4.30 9.50
CA ILE A 140 0.66 5.00 9.61
C ILE A 140 0.00 5.11 8.23
N THR A 141 0.78 5.48 7.20
CA THR A 141 0.29 5.64 5.84
C THR A 141 -0.16 4.30 5.23
N VAL A 142 0.64 3.23 5.39
CA VAL A 142 0.31 1.89 4.90
C VAL A 142 -0.95 1.35 5.58
N VAL A 143 -1.05 1.48 6.91
CA VAL A 143 -2.25 1.11 7.67
C VAL A 143 -3.45 1.89 7.17
N GLY A 144 -3.35 3.21 7.03
CA GLY A 144 -4.43 4.07 6.58
C GLY A 144 -4.94 3.72 5.18
N LEU A 145 -4.03 3.57 4.22
CA LEU A 145 -4.38 3.21 2.84
C LEU A 145 -4.99 1.82 2.74
N LEU A 146 -4.40 0.81 3.38
CA LEU A 146 -4.96 -0.54 3.37
C LEU A 146 -6.34 -0.58 4.04
N THR A 147 -6.53 0.20 5.10
CA THR A 147 -7.83 0.33 5.76
C THR A 147 -8.86 1.02 4.87
N ALA A 148 -8.48 2.08 4.16
CA ALA A 148 -9.35 2.76 3.21
C ALA A 148 -9.74 1.83 2.05
N VAL A 149 -8.79 1.06 1.50
CA VAL A 149 -9.07 0.06 0.47
C VAL A 149 -9.99 -1.03 1.01
N GLY A 150 -9.70 -1.58 2.19
CA GLY A 150 -10.54 -2.59 2.84
C GLY A 150 -11.97 -2.08 3.06
N PHE A 151 -12.11 -0.84 3.51
CA PHE A 151 -13.40 -0.18 3.70
C PHE A 151 -14.19 -0.01 2.40
N VAL A 152 -13.53 0.42 1.31
CA VAL A 152 -14.19 0.55 -0.01
C VAL A 152 -14.62 -0.82 -0.53
N LEU A 153 -13.78 -1.84 -0.40
CA LEU A 153 -14.08 -3.20 -0.83
C LEU A 153 -15.24 -3.82 -0.02
N GLU A 154 -15.28 -3.59 1.28
CA GLU A 154 -16.34 -4.08 2.16
C GLU A 154 -17.72 -3.49 1.79
N ARG A 155 -17.76 -2.26 1.26
CA ARG A 155 -19.00 -1.58 0.87
C ARG A 155 -19.47 -1.87 -0.55
N GLN A 156 -18.71 -2.60 -1.35
CA GLN A 156 -19.11 -2.97 -2.71
C GLN A 156 -19.95 -4.26 -2.70
N SER A 157 -21.09 -4.24 -3.40
CA SER A 157 -22.00 -5.40 -3.51
C SER A 157 -21.40 -6.56 -4.32
N CYS A 158 -20.41 -6.27 -5.17
CA CYS A 158 -19.68 -7.28 -5.95
C CYS A 158 -18.33 -7.53 -5.29
N ARG A 159 -18.14 -8.71 -4.71
CA ARG A 159 -16.84 -9.09 -4.16
C ARG A 159 -15.81 -9.23 -5.30
N PRO A 160 -14.56 -8.82 -5.10
CA PRO A 160 -13.51 -9.03 -6.08
C PRO A 160 -13.29 -10.52 -6.38
N ASP A 161 -13.14 -10.84 -7.67
CA ASP A 161 -12.95 -12.21 -8.16
C ASP A 161 -11.74 -12.93 -7.55
N PHE A 162 -10.72 -12.21 -7.04
CA PHE A 162 -9.56 -12.85 -6.38
C PHE A 162 -9.90 -13.51 -5.04
N ILE A 163 -10.97 -13.05 -4.36
CA ILE A 163 -11.50 -13.66 -3.13
C ILE A 163 -12.43 -14.81 -3.51
N ALA A 164 -13.28 -14.60 -4.52
CA ALA A 164 -14.30 -15.56 -4.93
C ALA A 164 -13.77 -16.74 -5.76
N LYS A 165 -12.68 -16.56 -6.52
CA LYS A 165 -12.16 -17.52 -7.52
C LYS A 165 -10.66 -17.76 -7.35
N TRP A 166 -10.22 -18.10 -6.14
CA TRP A 166 -8.84 -18.49 -5.89
C TRP A 166 -8.56 -19.90 -6.44
N ARG A 167 -7.30 -20.17 -6.82
CA ARG A 167 -6.84 -21.49 -7.27
C ARG A 167 -5.74 -21.98 -6.35
N VAL A 168 -5.80 -23.27 -5.99
CA VAL A 168 -4.81 -23.95 -5.11
C VAL A 168 -3.36 -23.74 -5.57
N LYS A 169 -3.14 -23.72 -6.88
CA LYS A 169 -1.82 -23.52 -7.51
C LYS A 169 -1.22 -22.11 -7.33
N ASP A 170 -2.01 -21.13 -6.91
CA ASP A 170 -1.56 -19.75 -6.67
C ASP A 170 -1.36 -19.47 -5.15
N LEU A 171 -1.45 -20.52 -4.30
CA LEU A 171 -1.33 -20.39 -2.84
C LEU A 171 0.09 -20.08 -2.33
N GLY A 172 1.13 -20.29 -3.15
CA GLY A 172 2.52 -20.09 -2.73
C GLY A 172 2.85 -18.67 -2.25
N VAL A 173 2.05 -17.67 -2.64
CA VAL A 173 2.19 -16.30 -2.14
C VAL A 173 1.76 -16.15 -0.67
N PHE A 174 0.86 -17.03 -0.17
CA PHE A 174 0.40 -17.03 1.22
C PHE A 174 1.37 -17.75 2.16
N GLU A 175 2.18 -18.68 1.64
CA GLU A 175 3.28 -19.30 2.42
C GLU A 175 4.29 -18.23 2.87
N LEU A 176 4.56 -17.24 2.01
CA LEU A 176 5.39 -16.07 2.33
C LEU A 176 4.81 -15.22 3.47
N GLY A 177 3.48 -15.10 3.57
CA GLY A 177 2.80 -14.37 4.66
C GLY A 177 2.77 -15.11 5.99
N GLY A 178 2.67 -16.44 5.94
CA GLY A 178 2.67 -17.31 7.13
C GLY A 178 4.02 -17.36 7.85
N ASP A 179 5.12 -16.98 7.17
CA ASP A 179 6.45 -16.84 7.76
C ASP A 179 6.66 -15.53 8.55
N PHE A 180 5.75 -14.54 8.41
CA PHE A 180 5.78 -13.26 9.13
C PHE A 180 4.92 -13.25 10.41
N ASP A 181 4.63 -14.42 10.98
CA ASP A 181 3.87 -14.52 12.22
C ASP A 181 4.75 -14.29 13.45
N ALA A 182 4.35 -13.35 14.30
CA ALA A 182 5.18 -12.86 15.42
C ALA A 182 5.50 -13.96 16.45
N GLU A 183 4.61 -14.93 16.65
CA GLU A 183 4.81 -16.09 17.54
C GLU A 183 5.87 -17.07 17.01
N ARG A 184 5.89 -17.33 15.69
CA ARG A 184 6.95 -18.18 15.08
C ARG A 184 8.29 -17.45 15.04
N TRP A 185 8.27 -16.13 14.91
CA TRP A 185 9.46 -15.28 14.83
C TRP A 185 10.17 -15.12 16.19
N THR A 186 9.44 -14.93 17.28
CA THR A 186 10.03 -14.65 18.60
C THR A 186 10.37 -15.90 19.41
N THR A 187 9.50 -16.91 19.44
CA THR A 187 9.65 -18.01 20.43
C THR A 187 10.46 -19.19 19.90
N GLN A 188 10.39 -19.50 18.60
CA GLN A 188 10.94 -20.77 18.08
C GLN A 188 12.26 -20.61 17.31
N ARG A 189 12.44 -19.54 16.53
CA ARG A 189 13.65 -19.32 15.71
C ARG A 189 14.81 -18.68 16.47
N ILE A 190 14.54 -17.74 17.38
CA ILE A 190 15.57 -17.11 18.23
C ILE A 190 16.04 -18.10 19.31
N ALA A 191 15.11 -18.83 19.93
CA ALA A 191 15.43 -19.82 20.98
C ALA A 191 16.26 -21.00 20.47
N LYS A 192 16.17 -21.34 19.17
CA LYS A 192 16.94 -22.45 18.57
C LYS A 192 18.29 -22.04 17.98
N GLY A 193 18.67 -20.76 17.99
CA GLY A 193 19.98 -20.31 17.47
C GLY A 193 20.20 -20.56 15.97
N GLU A 194 19.13 -20.83 15.22
CA GLU A 194 19.19 -21.27 13.81
C GLU A 194 19.51 -20.14 12.81
N TRP A 195 19.60 -18.88 13.27
CA TRP A 195 19.87 -17.73 12.41
C TRP A 195 21.24 -17.80 11.74
N PHE A 196 22.24 -18.35 12.44
CA PHE A 196 23.62 -18.43 11.95
C PHE A 196 23.95 -19.76 11.26
N THR A 197 23.14 -20.80 11.43
CA THR A 197 23.50 -22.17 10.99
C THR A 197 22.97 -22.53 9.61
N LYS A 198 21.94 -21.84 9.10
CA LYS A 198 21.33 -22.20 7.80
C LYS A 198 22.06 -21.69 6.55
N GLY A 199 23.20 -21.01 6.72
CA GLY A 199 24.12 -20.72 5.61
C GLY A 199 24.95 -21.94 5.16
N ALA A 200 24.98 -23.02 5.95
CA ALA A 200 25.93 -24.13 5.75
C ALA A 200 25.32 -25.43 5.16
N GLU A 201 24.02 -25.70 5.32
CA GLU A 201 23.49 -27.06 5.03
C GLU A 201 22.36 -27.17 3.98
N GLY A 202 21.90 -26.06 3.40
CA GLY A 202 20.97 -26.10 2.27
C GLY A 202 21.72 -25.99 0.94
N ALA A 203 21.78 -27.06 0.14
CA ALA A 203 22.24 -26.94 -1.24
C ALA A 203 21.46 -25.81 -1.92
N SER A 204 22.18 -24.76 -2.37
CA SER A 204 21.54 -23.58 -2.96
C SER A 204 20.68 -24.03 -4.13
N LYS A 205 19.40 -23.65 -4.12
CA LYS A 205 18.52 -23.91 -5.25
C LYS A 205 19.19 -23.32 -6.49
N SER A 206 19.30 -24.09 -7.57
CA SER A 206 19.84 -23.56 -8.82
C SER A 206 19.04 -22.33 -9.25
N GLY A 207 19.67 -21.37 -9.92
CA GLY A 207 18.99 -20.14 -10.35
C GLY A 207 17.73 -20.39 -11.21
N GLN A 208 17.69 -21.53 -11.90
CA GLN A 208 16.53 -22.01 -12.64
C GLN A 208 15.38 -22.45 -11.71
N ALA A 209 15.68 -23.19 -10.63
CA ALA A 209 14.69 -23.63 -9.66
C ALA A 209 14.10 -22.45 -8.87
N VAL A 210 14.93 -21.46 -8.52
CA VAL A 210 14.48 -20.21 -7.89
C VAL A 210 13.56 -19.42 -8.84
N ARG A 211 13.95 -19.25 -10.10
CA ARG A 211 13.11 -18.59 -11.13
C ARG A 211 11.75 -19.27 -11.28
N LYS A 212 11.72 -20.60 -11.36
CA LYS A 212 10.48 -21.37 -11.55
C LYS A 212 9.56 -21.28 -10.34
N SER A 213 10.09 -21.23 -9.12
CA SER A 213 9.28 -20.98 -7.91
C SER A 213 8.81 -19.54 -7.77
N ALA A 214 9.49 -18.58 -8.40
CA ALA A 214 9.15 -17.16 -8.38
C ALA A 214 8.23 -16.74 -9.55
N GLU A 215 7.81 -17.68 -10.40
CA GLU A 215 6.90 -17.41 -11.52
C GLU A 215 5.49 -17.09 -11.01
N MET A 216 5.25 -15.80 -10.76
CA MET A 216 3.91 -15.29 -10.45
C MET A 216 2.95 -15.49 -11.63
N SER A 217 1.69 -15.80 -11.31
CA SER A 217 0.60 -15.80 -12.27
C SER A 217 0.48 -14.43 -12.98
N PRO A 218 -0.07 -14.37 -14.21
CA PRO A 218 -0.22 -13.10 -14.94
C PRO A 218 -0.98 -12.04 -14.15
N VAL A 219 -1.98 -12.48 -13.38
CA VAL A 219 -2.79 -11.63 -12.50
C VAL A 219 -1.97 -11.14 -11.30
N ALA A 220 -1.27 -12.04 -10.59
CA ALA A 220 -0.42 -11.66 -9.46
C ALA A 220 0.68 -10.66 -9.88
N ARG A 221 1.26 -10.84 -11.07
CA ARG A 221 2.24 -9.92 -11.64
C ARG A 221 1.64 -8.55 -11.98
N ALA A 222 0.38 -8.52 -12.43
CA ALA A 222 -0.34 -7.28 -12.69
C ALA A 222 -0.61 -6.51 -11.38
N VAL A 223 -1.10 -7.21 -10.36
CA VAL A 223 -1.35 -6.61 -9.03
C VAL A 223 -0.05 -6.09 -8.42
N ALA A 224 1.03 -6.88 -8.42
CA ALA A 224 2.33 -6.46 -7.91
C ALA A 224 2.88 -5.23 -8.65
N SER A 225 2.72 -5.19 -9.98
CA SER A 225 3.10 -4.03 -10.81
C SER A 225 2.28 -2.79 -10.47
N ALA A 226 0.95 -2.93 -10.33
CA ALA A 226 0.07 -1.83 -9.94
C ALA A 226 0.44 -1.26 -8.56
N ILE A 227 0.74 -2.12 -7.58
CA ILE A 227 1.21 -1.69 -6.26
C ILE A 227 2.54 -0.95 -6.38
N GLY A 228 3.51 -1.51 -7.11
CA GLY A 228 4.82 -0.88 -7.32
C GLY A 228 4.70 0.51 -7.95
N TRP A 229 3.93 0.65 -9.02
CA TRP A 229 3.70 1.94 -9.68
C TRP A 229 2.88 2.91 -8.83
N THR A 230 1.99 2.41 -7.98
CA THR A 230 1.26 3.27 -7.02
C THR A 230 2.23 3.87 -6.01
N VAL A 231 3.17 3.07 -5.47
CA VAL A 231 4.21 3.59 -4.57
C VAL A 231 5.07 4.63 -5.31
N VAL A 232 5.49 4.36 -6.55
CA VAL A 232 6.26 5.32 -7.36
C VAL A 232 5.48 6.60 -7.61
N LEU A 233 4.19 6.51 -7.97
CA LEU A 233 3.34 7.68 -8.22
C LEU A 233 3.18 8.52 -6.96
N LEU A 234 2.85 7.89 -5.82
CA LEU A 234 2.68 8.59 -4.55
C LEU A 234 3.98 9.25 -4.08
N TRP A 235 5.13 8.61 -4.34
CA TRP A 235 6.44 9.21 -4.08
C TRP A 235 6.70 10.40 -5.01
N TRP A 236 6.47 10.23 -6.32
CA TRP A 236 6.68 11.26 -7.33
C TRP A 236 5.82 12.51 -7.10
N THR A 237 4.58 12.35 -6.64
CA THR A 237 3.69 13.47 -6.33
C THR A 237 3.93 14.08 -4.95
N GLY A 238 4.83 13.53 -4.14
CA GLY A 238 5.09 13.98 -2.76
C GLY A 238 3.98 13.60 -1.76
N LEU A 239 3.08 12.67 -2.13
CA LEU A 239 2.03 12.17 -1.23
C LEU A 239 2.57 11.18 -0.20
N LEU A 240 3.63 10.44 -0.53
CA LEU A 240 4.45 9.73 0.46
C LEU A 240 5.37 10.75 1.14
N GLN A 241 4.97 11.25 2.31
CA GLN A 241 5.73 12.20 3.13
C GLN A 241 6.96 11.57 3.79
N THR A 242 7.85 10.94 3.02
CA THR A 242 9.26 10.98 3.37
C THR A 242 9.68 12.43 3.18
N ARG A 243 10.32 13.07 4.18
CA ARG A 243 10.89 14.44 4.07
C ARG A 243 11.33 14.65 2.62
N PRO A 244 10.80 15.66 1.90
CA PRO A 244 11.13 15.84 0.49
C PRO A 244 12.63 16.08 0.46
N VAL A 245 13.40 15.06 0.12
CA VAL A 245 14.83 15.23 -0.10
C VAL A 245 14.87 16.01 -1.38
N SER A 246 15.05 17.32 -1.23
CA SER A 246 15.07 18.22 -2.36
C SER A 246 16.25 17.78 -3.24
N PRO A 247 16.14 17.81 -4.59
CA PRO A 247 17.21 17.33 -5.45
C PRO A 247 18.57 17.98 -5.15
N ASP A 248 18.56 19.21 -4.62
CA ASP A 248 19.66 19.98 -4.05
C ASP A 248 20.28 19.39 -2.77
N GLU A 249 19.52 18.72 -1.91
CA GLU A 249 20.03 17.99 -0.74
C GLU A 249 20.63 16.62 -1.12
N LEU A 250 20.08 15.95 -2.15
CA LEU A 250 20.47 14.58 -2.55
C LEU A 250 21.70 14.55 -3.49
N PHE A 251 21.83 15.55 -4.34
CA PHE A 251 22.91 15.66 -5.32
C PHE A 251 23.38 17.12 -5.36
N GLY A 252 24.23 17.49 -4.41
CA GLY A 252 24.84 18.81 -4.35
C GLY A 252 25.76 19.10 -5.56
N VAL A 253 26.74 19.96 -5.36
CA VAL A 253 27.75 20.23 -6.39
C VAL A 253 28.75 19.08 -6.43
N VAL A 254 28.75 18.30 -7.51
CA VAL A 254 29.73 17.23 -7.75
C VAL A 254 30.51 17.61 -9.01
N ASP A 255 31.85 17.56 -8.96
CA ASP A 255 32.71 17.90 -10.10
C ASP A 255 32.46 19.31 -10.69
N GLY A 256 32.07 20.27 -9.84
CA GLY A 256 31.72 21.64 -10.27
C GLY A 256 30.34 21.78 -10.93
N VAL A 257 29.57 20.68 -11.04
CA VAL A 257 28.23 20.65 -11.62
C VAL A 257 27.17 20.56 -10.51
N ASN A 258 26.19 21.47 -10.53
CA ASN A 258 25.07 21.46 -9.60
C ASN A 258 23.94 20.55 -10.12
N TYR A 259 24.00 19.27 -9.76
CA TYR A 259 23.01 18.27 -10.20
C TYR A 259 21.62 18.52 -9.60
N GLY A 260 21.53 19.07 -8.39
CA GLY A 260 20.26 19.40 -7.77
C GLY A 260 19.42 20.40 -8.58
N ARG A 261 20.07 21.45 -9.11
CA ARG A 261 19.39 22.41 -9.99
C ARG A 261 18.89 21.75 -11.28
N ILE A 262 19.75 20.95 -11.92
CA ILE A 262 19.43 20.24 -13.16
C ILE A 262 18.24 19.28 -12.95
N LEU A 263 18.25 18.53 -11.84
CA LEU A 263 17.17 17.61 -11.49
C LEU A 263 15.88 18.36 -11.17
N THR A 264 15.94 19.53 -10.53
CA THR A 264 14.76 20.36 -10.25
C THR A 264 14.12 20.85 -11.55
N ASP A 265 14.93 21.38 -12.47
CA ASP A 265 14.47 21.85 -13.78
C ASP A 265 13.86 20.69 -14.58
N MET A 266 14.52 19.53 -14.61
CA MET A 266 13.99 18.33 -15.26
C MET A 266 12.69 17.84 -14.63
N THR A 267 12.62 17.80 -13.31
CA THR A 267 11.43 17.34 -12.59
C THR A 267 10.25 18.25 -12.88
N SER A 268 10.45 19.56 -12.95
CA SER A 268 9.38 20.51 -13.27
C SER A 268 8.75 20.26 -14.64
N VAL A 269 9.57 19.95 -15.65
CA VAL A 269 9.12 19.66 -17.03
C VAL A 269 8.53 18.26 -17.14
N ALA A 270 9.13 17.28 -16.46
CA ALA A 270 8.72 15.87 -16.50
C ALA A 270 7.59 15.52 -15.53
N TYR A 271 7.20 16.43 -14.62
CA TYR A 271 6.26 16.16 -13.54
C TYR A 271 4.96 15.52 -14.03
N TRP A 272 4.25 16.23 -14.92
CA TRP A 272 2.97 15.78 -15.46
C TRP A 272 3.09 14.57 -16.39
N PRO A 273 4.05 14.52 -17.35
CA PRO A 273 4.25 13.34 -18.18
C PRO A 273 4.51 12.06 -17.37
N VAL A 274 5.37 12.12 -16.34
CA VAL A 274 5.70 10.95 -15.50
C VAL A 274 4.51 10.56 -14.61
N ALA A 275 3.81 11.52 -14.02
CA ALA A 275 2.61 11.26 -13.23
C ALA A 275 1.50 10.60 -14.09
N LEU A 276 1.28 11.11 -15.29
CA LEU A 276 0.33 10.54 -16.25
C LEU A 276 0.73 9.13 -16.67
N PHE A 277 2.01 8.92 -17.00
CA PHE A 277 2.53 7.60 -17.35
C PHE A 277 2.26 6.59 -16.23
N ALA A 278 2.61 6.94 -14.98
CA ALA A 278 2.42 6.08 -13.83
C ALA A 278 0.93 5.81 -13.55
N ALA A 279 0.07 6.83 -13.62
CA ALA A 279 -1.38 6.68 -13.46
C ALA A 279 -1.99 5.75 -14.53
N CYS A 280 -1.64 5.96 -15.81
CA CYS A 280 -2.05 5.09 -16.91
C CYS A 280 -1.54 3.65 -16.72
N ARG A 281 -0.30 3.49 -16.22
CA ARG A 281 0.28 2.17 -15.97
C ARG A 281 -0.45 1.42 -14.86
N ILE A 282 -0.76 2.09 -13.75
CA ILE A 282 -1.56 1.52 -12.66
C ILE A 282 -2.94 1.11 -13.18
N GLY A 283 -3.64 2.00 -13.87
CA GLY A 283 -4.96 1.72 -14.44
C GLY A 283 -4.94 0.51 -15.38
N PHE A 284 -3.94 0.43 -16.25
CA PHE A 284 -3.74 -0.72 -17.14
C PHE A 284 -3.46 -2.02 -16.38
N ASP A 285 -2.58 -2.00 -15.38
CA ASP A 285 -2.24 -3.18 -14.59
C ASP A 285 -3.45 -3.67 -13.77
N LEU A 286 -4.29 -2.76 -13.26
CA LEU A 286 -5.56 -3.10 -12.59
C LEU A 286 -6.57 -3.72 -13.58
N MET A 287 -6.73 -3.14 -14.78
CA MET A 287 -7.55 -3.73 -15.84
C MET A 287 -7.06 -5.13 -16.24
N ARG A 288 -5.74 -5.33 -16.30
CA ARG A 288 -5.14 -6.64 -16.61
C ARG A 288 -5.38 -7.65 -15.49
N ALA A 289 -5.33 -7.21 -14.23
CA ALA A 289 -5.67 -8.04 -13.09
C ALA A 289 -7.14 -8.47 -13.12
N ALA A 290 -8.05 -7.54 -13.45
CA ALA A 290 -9.49 -7.80 -13.53
C ALA A 290 -9.89 -8.70 -14.72
N SER A 291 -9.21 -8.56 -15.87
CA SER A 291 -9.52 -9.30 -17.11
C SER A 291 -8.86 -10.70 -17.18
N GLY A 292 -8.16 -11.15 -16.13
CA GLY A 292 -7.58 -12.49 -16.08
C GLY A 292 -6.33 -12.71 -16.94
N GLY A 293 -5.68 -11.63 -17.42
CA GLY A 293 -4.38 -11.72 -18.08
C GLY A 293 -4.40 -12.16 -19.54
N ASN A 294 -5.27 -11.59 -20.37
CA ASN A 294 -5.25 -11.80 -21.83
C ASN A 294 -3.87 -11.45 -22.42
N VAL A 295 -3.21 -12.43 -23.05
CA VAL A 295 -1.83 -12.32 -23.54
C VAL A 295 -1.66 -11.20 -24.57
N ARG A 296 -2.63 -11.04 -25.47
CA ARG A 296 -2.56 -10.00 -26.52
C ARG A 296 -2.74 -8.60 -25.96
N LEU A 297 -3.69 -8.41 -25.05
CA LEU A 297 -3.90 -7.13 -24.35
C LEU A 297 -2.65 -6.76 -23.53
N THR A 298 -2.07 -7.75 -22.84
CA THR A 298 -0.83 -7.58 -22.07
C THR A 298 0.32 -7.14 -22.95
N ALA A 299 0.51 -7.81 -24.09
CA ALA A 299 1.57 -7.49 -25.03
C ALA A 299 1.36 -6.10 -25.68
N LEU A 300 0.12 -5.70 -25.95
CA LEU A 300 -0.20 -4.35 -26.44
C LEU A 300 0.15 -3.27 -25.42
N GLY A 301 -0.18 -3.47 -24.14
CA GLY A 301 0.22 -2.55 -23.08
C GLY A 301 1.73 -2.51 -22.89
N ASP A 302 2.40 -3.66 -22.80
CA ASP A 302 3.87 -3.72 -22.68
C ASP A 302 4.57 -3.00 -23.84
N LEU A 303 4.01 -3.07 -25.05
CA LEU A 303 4.49 -2.33 -26.21
C LEU A 303 4.31 -0.82 -26.02
N ALA A 304 3.10 -0.36 -25.70
CA ALA A 304 2.78 1.06 -25.54
C ALA A 304 3.61 1.70 -24.42
N PHE A 305 3.68 1.07 -23.24
CA PHE A 305 4.47 1.56 -22.11
C PHE A 305 5.97 1.47 -22.37
N GLY A 306 6.45 0.46 -23.09
CA GLY A 306 7.84 0.37 -23.51
C GLY A 306 8.24 1.51 -24.47
N ILE A 307 7.37 1.84 -25.43
CA ILE A 307 7.58 2.97 -26.37
C ILE A 307 7.59 4.29 -25.59
N ALA A 308 6.64 4.50 -24.68
CA ALA A 308 6.58 5.72 -23.88
C ALA A 308 7.80 5.86 -22.95
N ALA A 309 8.27 4.77 -22.34
CA ALA A 309 9.50 4.76 -21.53
C ALA A 309 10.74 5.06 -22.39
N ALA A 310 10.85 4.45 -23.56
CA ALA A 310 11.93 4.71 -24.52
C ALA A 310 11.93 6.18 -24.98
N TRP A 311 10.75 6.75 -25.22
CA TRP A 311 10.60 8.18 -25.53
C TRP A 311 11.09 9.07 -24.38
N GLY A 312 10.73 8.75 -23.14
CA GLY A 312 11.23 9.47 -21.96
C GLY A 312 12.76 9.44 -21.85
N LEU A 313 13.38 8.29 -22.16
CA LEU A 313 14.84 8.16 -22.17
C LEU A 313 15.49 8.95 -23.32
N LEU A 314 14.87 8.99 -24.51
CA LEU A 314 15.32 9.85 -25.61
C LEU A 314 15.21 11.33 -25.23
N TRP A 315 14.16 11.72 -24.51
CA TRP A 315 14.04 13.08 -23.98
C TRP A 315 15.15 13.41 -23.00
N ILE A 316 15.47 12.50 -22.08
CA ILE A 316 16.62 12.64 -21.18
C ILE A 316 17.92 12.83 -21.99
N TRP A 317 18.12 12.01 -23.02
CA TRP A 317 19.33 12.00 -23.84
C TRP A 317 19.52 13.23 -24.73
N PHE A 318 18.46 13.75 -25.36
CA PHE A 318 18.57 14.81 -26.37
C PHE A 318 18.14 16.19 -25.88
N TRP A 319 17.10 16.29 -25.06
CA TRP A 319 16.38 17.54 -24.82
C TRP A 319 16.31 17.98 -23.36
N SER A 320 16.70 17.13 -22.42
CA SER A 320 16.67 17.47 -21.00
C SER A 320 17.86 18.33 -20.55
N ALA A 321 17.76 18.93 -19.36
CA ALA A 321 18.87 19.68 -18.77
C ALA A 321 20.09 18.79 -18.43
N LEU A 322 19.95 17.45 -18.37
CA LEU A 322 21.06 16.51 -18.25
C LEU A 322 21.77 16.24 -19.59
N SER A 323 21.13 16.50 -20.73
CA SER A 323 21.64 16.19 -22.08
C SER A 323 23.07 16.69 -22.31
N PRO A 324 23.44 17.97 -22.02
CA PRO A 324 24.79 18.46 -22.24
C PRO A 324 25.89 17.71 -21.47
N LEU A 325 25.53 17.07 -20.36
CA LEU A 325 26.47 16.33 -19.51
C LEU A 325 26.65 14.89 -20.00
N ILE A 326 25.56 14.24 -20.41
CA ILE A 326 25.56 12.79 -20.71
C ILE A 326 25.68 12.49 -22.19
N TRP A 327 25.28 13.40 -23.07
CA TRP A 327 25.23 13.16 -24.51
C TRP A 327 26.64 13.05 -25.11
N VAL A 328 26.79 12.14 -26.07
CA VAL A 328 28.00 11.93 -26.86
C VAL A 328 27.63 11.80 -28.33
N GLY A 329 28.40 12.46 -29.20
CA GLY A 329 28.13 12.49 -30.64
C GLY A 329 28.62 11.27 -31.40
N SER A 330 29.53 10.48 -30.81
CA SER A 330 30.13 9.33 -31.46
C SER A 330 30.34 8.15 -30.50
N VAL A 331 30.48 6.95 -31.09
CA VAL A 331 30.79 5.72 -30.35
C VAL A 331 32.21 5.79 -29.75
N THR A 332 33.14 6.48 -30.41
CA THR A 332 34.50 6.67 -29.89
C THR A 332 34.49 7.52 -28.62
N ASP A 333 33.75 8.64 -28.60
CA ASP A 333 33.62 9.49 -27.41
C ASP A 333 32.96 8.74 -26.25
N PHE A 334 31.97 7.90 -26.55
CA PHE A 334 31.33 7.03 -25.57
C PHE A 334 32.33 6.06 -24.92
N VAL A 335 33.11 5.34 -25.74
CA VAL A 335 34.10 4.37 -25.28
C VAL A 335 35.22 5.05 -24.49
N ASP A 336 35.67 6.22 -24.94
CA ASP A 336 36.72 6.97 -24.27
C ASP A 336 36.26 7.49 -22.90
N ARG A 337 35.02 7.98 -22.77
CA ARG A 337 34.43 8.32 -21.46
C ARG A 337 34.39 7.12 -20.51
N ILE A 338 34.04 5.93 -21.00
CA ILE A 338 34.02 4.69 -20.20
C ILE A 338 35.43 4.28 -19.78
N ARG A 339 36.41 4.33 -20.70
CA ARG A 339 37.81 3.99 -20.39
C ARG A 339 38.37 4.91 -19.32
N VAL A 340 38.10 6.21 -19.42
CA VAL A 340 38.48 7.20 -18.41
C VAL A 340 37.82 6.89 -17.07
N LEU A 341 36.53 6.53 -17.05
CA LEU A 341 35.83 6.11 -15.82
C LEU A 341 36.47 4.86 -15.16
N ILE A 342 36.92 3.89 -15.95
CA ILE A 342 37.53 2.64 -15.44
C ILE A 342 38.98 2.86 -14.98
N GLY A 343 39.71 3.81 -15.60
CA GLY A 343 41.11 4.11 -15.29
C GLY A 343 41.34 5.13 -14.18
N ARG A 344 40.29 5.57 -13.46
CA ARG A 344 40.34 6.71 -12.53
C ARG A 344 41.28 6.49 -11.33
N SER A 345 41.99 7.54 -10.97
CA SER A 345 42.67 7.71 -9.68
C SER A 345 42.16 8.96 -8.97
N GLY A 346 41.26 8.80 -7.98
CA GLY A 346 40.92 9.77 -6.91
C GLY A 346 40.39 11.19 -7.25
N GLU A 347 40.96 11.88 -8.24
CA GLU A 347 40.84 13.33 -8.46
C GLU A 347 40.19 13.70 -9.82
N ASP A 348 39.73 12.73 -10.62
CA ASP A 348 39.25 12.95 -11.99
C ASP A 348 37.78 13.43 -12.10
N VAL A 349 37.60 14.66 -12.55
CA VAL A 349 36.31 15.36 -12.83
C VAL A 349 35.45 14.60 -13.88
N GLY A 350 34.12 14.58 -13.70
CA GLY A 350 33.16 14.01 -14.65
C GLY A 350 32.72 12.58 -14.32
N GLY A 351 32.85 12.17 -13.05
CA GLY A 351 32.48 10.86 -12.51
C GLY A 351 31.07 10.43 -12.87
N VAL A 352 30.18 11.26 -12.36
CA VAL A 352 28.75 11.04 -12.31
C VAL A 352 28.12 11.17 -13.70
N ALA A 353 28.55 12.13 -14.51
CA ALA A 353 28.04 12.32 -15.87
C ALA A 353 28.25 11.08 -16.76
N THR A 354 29.41 10.44 -16.70
CA THR A 354 29.67 9.20 -17.43
C THR A 354 28.81 8.04 -16.92
N ILE A 355 28.60 7.92 -15.61
CA ILE A 355 27.73 6.88 -15.04
C ILE A 355 26.29 7.08 -15.51
N LEU A 356 25.77 8.32 -15.45
CA LEU A 356 24.42 8.65 -15.92
C LEU A 356 24.26 8.39 -17.42
N MET A 357 25.26 8.73 -18.24
CA MET A 357 25.29 8.39 -19.67
C MET A 357 25.12 6.88 -19.89
N VAL A 358 25.93 6.06 -19.22
CA VAL A 358 25.88 4.59 -19.34
C VAL A 358 24.51 4.06 -18.91
N VAL A 359 23.97 4.56 -17.80
CA VAL A 359 22.65 4.16 -17.29
C VAL A 359 21.55 4.48 -18.31
N VAL A 360 21.53 5.68 -18.90
CA VAL A 360 20.51 6.08 -19.87
C VAL A 360 20.58 5.24 -21.15
N VAL A 361 21.79 4.98 -21.67
CA VAL A 361 21.99 4.13 -22.87
C VAL A 361 21.52 2.70 -22.61
N TRP A 362 21.89 2.11 -21.48
CA TRP A 362 21.48 0.75 -21.13
C TRP A 362 19.98 0.64 -20.83
N ALA A 363 19.41 1.63 -20.15
CA ALA A 363 17.97 1.70 -19.93
C ALA A 363 17.22 1.76 -21.27
N PHE A 364 17.70 2.55 -22.22
CA PHE A 364 17.08 2.65 -23.55
C PHE A 364 17.16 1.33 -24.30
N ALA A 365 18.32 0.67 -24.31
CA ALA A 365 18.49 -0.65 -24.92
C ALA A 365 17.56 -1.69 -24.28
N ALA A 366 17.39 -1.66 -22.96
CA ALA A 366 16.47 -2.56 -22.25
C ALA A 366 15.01 -2.32 -22.65
N GLU A 367 14.59 -1.07 -22.81
CA GLU A 367 13.24 -0.74 -23.29
C GLU A 367 13.03 -1.15 -24.76
N VAL A 368 14.03 -0.98 -25.63
CA VAL A 368 13.97 -1.47 -27.02
C VAL A 368 13.77 -2.99 -27.06
N VAL A 369 14.53 -3.75 -26.27
CA VAL A 369 14.37 -5.21 -26.17
C VAL A 369 12.98 -5.57 -25.63
N ARG A 370 12.44 -4.80 -24.67
CA ARG A 370 11.09 -5.00 -24.14
C ARG A 370 10.03 -4.77 -25.22
N VAL A 371 10.14 -3.69 -25.99
CA VAL A 371 9.26 -3.34 -27.12
C VAL A 371 9.29 -4.43 -28.18
N ILE A 372 10.47 -4.89 -28.60
CA ILE A 372 10.62 -5.97 -29.58
C ILE A 372 9.97 -7.27 -29.08
N ARG A 373 10.19 -7.64 -27.82
CA ARG A 373 9.60 -8.84 -27.23
C ARG A 373 8.07 -8.73 -27.13
N ALA A 374 7.55 -7.55 -26.79
CA ALA A 374 6.12 -7.30 -26.74
C ALA A 374 5.47 -7.39 -28.13
N ALA A 375 6.11 -6.79 -29.15
CA ALA A 375 5.68 -6.91 -30.54
C ALA A 375 5.69 -8.37 -31.03
N ALA A 376 6.73 -9.14 -30.71
CA ALA A 376 6.79 -10.56 -31.06
C ALA A 376 5.64 -11.36 -30.42
N ARG A 377 5.31 -11.12 -29.14
CA ARG A 377 4.18 -11.78 -28.46
C ARG A 377 2.82 -11.40 -29.06
N LEU A 378 2.67 -10.16 -29.52
CA LEU A 378 1.45 -9.72 -30.22
C LEU A 378 1.21 -10.53 -31.50
N VAL A 379 2.28 -10.76 -32.28
CA VAL A 379 2.21 -11.51 -33.54
C VAL A 379 2.01 -13.02 -33.29
N VAL A 380 2.75 -13.59 -32.33
CA VAL A 380 2.77 -15.05 -32.10
C VAL A 380 1.62 -15.53 -31.21
N GLY A 381 1.01 -14.65 -30.41
CA GLY A 381 -0.15 -14.95 -29.57
C GLY A 381 0.14 -15.80 -28.33
N ARG A 382 1.40 -16.02 -27.97
CA ARG A 382 1.87 -16.74 -26.78
C ARG A 382 3.17 -16.15 -26.26
#